data_AF-A0A0G1WD19-F1
#
_entry.id   AF-A0A0G1WD19-F1
#
_cell.length_a   1.000
_cell.length_b   1.000
_cell.length_c   1.000
_cell.angle_alpha   90.00
_cell.angle_beta   90.00
_cell.angle_gamma   90.00
#
_symmetry.space_group_name_H-M   'P 1'
#
loop_
_entity.id
_entity.type
_entity.pdbx_description
1 polymer ?
#
loop_
_entity_poly.entity_id
_entity_poly.type
_entity_poly.pdbx_seq_one_letter_code
_entity_poly.pdbx_strand_id
1 'polypeptide(L)'
;MTLCPKCQLPMRPAVENGRPVLICLRCEYLAPKRRNKFNNIITRLEGYVFQSKVEANHYILLKFRQARKEIKNLRVHPKYILLDKKPGQRALTYSADFDYMEQGRIIVVDVKCEATRRKQHYRDKVKLFKDKYPDLIFVEEIY
;
A
#
# COMPACT_ATOMS: atom_id res chain seq x y z
N MET A 1 -20.42 10.21 18.00
CA MET A 1 -19.61 11.11 17.15
C MET A 1 -18.14 10.84 17.40
N THR A 2 -17.35 10.44 16.40
CA THR A 2 -15.92 10.12 16.61
C THR A 2 -15.10 11.40 16.63
N LEU A 3 -14.35 11.64 17.71
CA LEU A 3 -13.49 12.81 17.86
C LEU A 3 -12.07 12.53 17.38
N CYS A 4 -11.41 13.55 16.83
CA CYS A 4 -10.03 13.48 16.40
C CYS A 4 -9.09 13.41 17.62
N PRO A 5 -8.13 12.45 17.68
CA PRO A 5 -7.20 12.36 18.80
C PRO A 5 -6.19 13.52 18.87
N LYS A 6 -5.97 14.24 17.76
CA LYS A 6 -5.01 15.36 17.71
C LYS A 6 -5.59 16.70 18.17
N CYS A 7 -6.86 16.96 17.84
CA CYS A 7 -7.45 18.30 18.05
C CYS A 7 -8.84 18.26 18.69
N GLN A 8 -9.31 17.08 19.11
CA GLN A 8 -10.58 16.82 19.80
C GLN A 8 -11.84 17.29 19.06
N LEU A 9 -11.75 17.62 17.76
CA LEU A 9 -12.88 18.02 16.94
C LEU A 9 -13.59 16.82 16.27
N PRO A 10 -14.87 16.96 15.89
CA PRO A 10 -15.61 15.93 15.16
C PRO A 10 -14.94 15.56 13.84
N MET A 11 -14.82 14.26 13.57
CA MET A 11 -14.37 13.75 12.27
C MET A 11 -15.55 13.48 11.34
N ARG A 12 -15.33 13.64 10.03
CA ARG A 12 -16.33 13.37 8.98
C ARG A 12 -15.98 12.11 8.19
N PRO A 13 -16.98 11.36 7.68
CA PRO A 13 -16.72 10.27 6.74
C PRO A 13 -16.12 10.79 5.43
N ALA A 14 -15.15 10.05 4.87
CA ALA A 14 -14.56 10.29 3.56
C ALA A 14 -14.17 8.94 2.90
N VAL A 15 -13.74 8.99 1.64
CA VAL A 15 -13.22 7.83 0.91
C VAL A 15 -11.85 8.15 0.38
N GLU A 16 -10.86 7.32 0.73
CA GLU A 16 -9.46 7.48 0.34
C GLU A 16 -8.94 6.18 -0.25
N ASN A 17 -8.39 6.22 -1.47
CA ASN A 17 -7.96 5.03 -2.21
C ASN A 17 -9.02 3.91 -2.25
N GLY A 18 -10.29 4.30 -2.42
CA GLY A 18 -11.44 3.37 -2.45
C GLY A 18 -11.81 2.76 -1.10
N ARG A 19 -11.20 3.21 0.01
CA ARG A 19 -11.50 2.75 1.37
C ARG A 19 -12.22 3.83 2.18
N PRO A 20 -13.24 3.46 2.97
CA PRO A 20 -13.93 4.42 3.83
C PRO A 20 -13.08 4.78 5.05
N VAL A 21 -12.87 6.07 5.26
CA VAL A 21 -12.07 6.64 6.36
C VAL A 21 -12.86 7.72 7.08
N LEU A 22 -12.36 8.14 8.24
CA LEU A 22 -12.79 9.34 8.95
C LEU A 22 -11.68 10.39 8.81
N ILE A 23 -12.03 11.59 8.35
CA ILE A 23 -11.12 12.73 8.21
C ILE A 23 -11.47 13.82 9.21
N CYS A 24 -10.46 14.39 9.86
CA CYS A 24 -10.59 15.62 10.60
C CYS A 24 -10.35 16.82 9.67
N LEU A 25 -11.35 17.66 9.45
CA LEU A 25 -11.22 18.83 8.57
C LEU A 25 -10.30 19.93 9.13
N ARG A 26 -9.94 19.88 10.42
CA ARG A 26 -9.07 20.89 11.06
C ARG A 26 -7.59 20.57 10.91
N CYS A 27 -7.19 19.32 11.13
CA CYS A 27 -5.78 18.91 11.16
C CYS A 27 -5.47 17.79 10.16
N GLU A 28 -6.40 17.53 9.24
CA GLU A 28 -6.32 16.53 8.17
C GLU A 28 -6.05 15.09 8.64
N TYR A 29 -6.17 14.83 9.95
CA TYR A 29 -5.96 13.52 10.53
C TYR A 29 -6.94 12.49 9.95
N LEU A 30 -6.42 11.30 9.65
CA LEU A 30 -7.21 10.18 9.12
C LEU A 30 -7.26 9.04 10.13
N ALA A 31 -8.45 8.50 10.32
CA ALA A 31 -8.69 7.25 11.02
C ALA A 31 -9.42 6.26 10.11
N PRO A 32 -9.15 4.96 10.23
CA PRO A 32 -9.97 3.97 9.54
C PRO A 32 -11.41 4.01 10.08
N LYS A 33 -12.43 3.90 9.21
CA LYS A 33 -13.85 3.94 9.63
C LYS A 33 -14.22 2.76 10.54
N ARG A 34 -13.51 1.63 10.43
CA ARG A 34 -13.58 0.48 11.34
C ARG A 34 -12.21 0.28 11.98
N ARG A 35 -12.14 -0.17 13.24
CA ARG A 35 -10.85 -0.48 13.87
C ARG A 35 -10.08 -1.47 12.99
N ASN A 36 -8.90 -1.07 12.55
CA ASN A 36 -7.97 -2.00 11.93
C ASN A 36 -7.52 -3.01 12.98
N LYS A 37 -7.46 -4.29 12.61
CA LYS A 37 -7.04 -5.39 13.50
C LYS A 37 -5.67 -5.16 14.16
N PHE A 38 -4.84 -4.32 13.54
CA PHE A 38 -3.46 -4.01 13.97
C PHE A 38 -3.27 -2.59 14.54
N ASN A 39 -4.36 -1.83 14.74
CA ASN A 39 -4.29 -0.43 15.22
C ASN A 39 -3.37 0.50 14.38
N ASN A 40 -3.13 0.15 13.12
CA ASN A 40 -2.26 0.91 12.22
C ASN A 40 -2.83 2.31 11.96
N ILE A 41 -1.95 3.30 12.01
CA ILE A 41 -2.27 4.70 11.72
C ILE A 41 -2.16 4.93 10.21
N ILE A 42 -3.27 5.30 9.60
CA ILE A 42 -3.33 5.73 8.20
C ILE A 42 -2.58 7.04 8.08
N THR A 43 -1.64 7.11 7.15
CA THR A 43 -0.76 8.28 6.97
C THR A 43 -0.89 8.80 5.55
N ARG A 44 -1.13 10.11 5.38
CA ARG A 44 -1.02 10.77 4.08
C ARG A 44 0.37 11.36 3.93
N LEU A 45 1.01 11.10 2.79
CA LEU A 45 2.24 11.75 2.41
C LEU A 45 2.22 12.03 0.91
N GLU A 46 2.46 13.28 0.51
CA GLU A 46 2.58 13.71 -0.89
C GLU A 46 1.42 13.21 -1.79
N GLY A 47 0.19 13.19 -1.29
CA GLY A 47 -1.00 12.73 -2.03
C GLY A 47 -1.23 11.23 -2.00
N TYR A 48 -0.32 10.43 -1.44
CA TYR A 48 -0.52 9.00 -1.20
C TYR A 48 -1.09 8.74 0.20
N VAL A 49 -1.89 7.68 0.31
CA VAL A 49 -2.47 7.22 1.58
C VAL A 49 -1.91 5.84 1.88
N PHE A 50 -1.11 5.77 2.94
CA PHE A 50 -0.50 4.55 3.47
C PHE A 50 -1.38 3.95 4.56
N GLN A 51 -1.43 2.62 4.61
CA GLN A 51 -2.26 1.88 5.57
C GLN A 51 -1.57 1.73 6.92
N SER A 52 -0.25 1.95 6.98
CA SER A 52 0.56 1.91 8.19
C SER A 52 1.65 2.98 8.18
N LYS A 53 2.17 3.30 9.38
CA LYS A 53 3.38 4.13 9.52
C LYS A 53 4.61 3.47 8.92
N VAL A 54 4.69 2.14 8.95
CA VAL A 54 5.82 1.38 8.40
C VAL A 54 5.90 1.57 6.88
N GLU A 55 4.77 1.43 6.18
CA GLU A 55 4.69 1.73 4.74
C GLU A 55 5.07 3.19 4.43
N ALA A 56 4.58 4.15 5.22
CA ALA A 56 4.90 5.57 5.03
C ALA A 56 6.40 5.85 5.23
N ASN A 57 7.02 5.24 6.24
CA ASN A 57 8.47 5.36 6.48
C ASN A 57 9.27 4.71 5.35
N HIS A 58 8.83 3.55 4.85
CA HIS A 58 9.47 2.89 3.72
C HIS A 58 9.39 3.76 2.45
N TYR A 59 8.25 4.43 2.20
CA TYR A 59 8.14 5.40 1.11
C TYR A 59 9.15 6.55 1.22
N ILE A 60 9.35 7.10 2.43
CA ILE A 60 10.35 8.15 2.68
C ILE A 60 11.77 7.64 2.36
N LEU A 61 12.09 6.40 2.77
CA LEU A 61 13.36 5.76 2.45
C LEU A 61 13.56 5.63 0.92
N LEU A 62 12.56 5.13 0.21
CA LEU A 62 12.63 4.99 -1.26
C LEU A 62 12.77 6.35 -1.95
N LYS A 63 12.06 7.39 -1.48
CA LYS A 63 12.22 8.76 -1.99
C LYS A 63 13.65 9.28 -1.80
N PHE A 64 14.27 8.99 -0.66
CA PHE A 64 15.67 9.35 -0.43
C PHE A 64 16.63 8.63 -1.39
N ARG A 65 16.43 7.32 -1.60
CA ARG A 65 17.18 6.53 -2.60
C ARG A 65 16.98 7.07 -4.02
N GLN A 66 15.76 7.50 -4.36
CA GLN A 66 15.46 8.11 -5.65
C GLN A 66 16.18 9.45 -5.83
N ALA A 67 16.21 10.31 -4.79
CA ALA A 67 16.94 11.57 -4.81
C ALA A 67 18.45 11.36 -5.01
N ARG A 68 18.99 10.26 -4.46
CA ARG A 68 20.38 9.82 -4.66
C ARG A 68 20.63 9.12 -6.00
N LYS A 69 19.62 9.03 -6.87
CA LYS A 69 19.66 8.36 -8.18
C LYS A 69 19.99 6.87 -8.11
N GLU A 70 19.83 6.23 -6.95
CA GLU A 70 20.00 4.79 -6.76
C GLU A 70 18.85 4.02 -7.42
N ILE A 71 17.63 4.57 -7.31
CA ILE A 71 16.42 4.03 -7.92
C ILE A 71 15.76 5.06 -8.84
N LYS A 72 14.96 4.59 -9.80
CA LYS A 72 14.21 5.40 -10.76
C LYS A 72 12.76 4.94 -10.84
N ASN A 73 11.88 5.79 -11.37
CA ASN A 73 10.48 5.46 -11.62
C ASN A 73 9.74 4.84 -10.41
N LEU A 74 9.93 5.40 -9.21
CA LEU A 74 9.20 4.97 -8.03
C LEU A 74 7.70 5.16 -8.24
N ARG A 75 6.92 4.09 -8.14
CA ARG A 75 5.45 4.14 -8.13
C ARG A 75 4.92 3.56 -6.83
N VAL A 76 3.87 4.18 -6.34
CA VAL A 76 3.18 3.79 -5.10
C VAL A 76 1.87 3.13 -5.46
N HIS A 77 1.55 2.01 -4.81
CA HIS A 77 0.35 1.19 -5.06
C HIS A 77 0.18 0.73 -6.53
N PRO A 78 1.22 0.23 -7.23
CA PRO A 78 1.08 -0.28 -8.59
C PRO A 78 0.13 -1.48 -8.64
N LYS A 79 -0.64 -1.57 -9.73
CA LYS A 79 -1.60 -2.66 -9.98
C LYS A 79 -1.10 -3.56 -11.10
N TYR A 80 -1.04 -4.84 -10.80
CA TYR A 80 -0.66 -5.91 -11.72
C TYR A 80 -1.86 -6.81 -11.99
N ILE A 81 -2.07 -7.17 -13.26
CA ILE A 81 -3.20 -8.03 -13.65
C ILE A 81 -2.71 -9.47 -13.60
N LEU A 82 -3.18 -10.25 -12.62
CA LEU A 82 -2.85 -11.67 -12.49
C LEU A 82 -3.65 -12.52 -13.48
N LEU A 83 -4.96 -12.30 -13.54
CA LEU A 83 -5.85 -12.99 -14.47
C LEU A 83 -6.69 -11.96 -15.21
N ASP A 84 -6.74 -12.11 -16.53
CA ASP A 84 -7.52 -11.23 -17.38
C ASP A 84 -9.01 -11.41 -17.15
N LYS A 85 -9.77 -10.38 -17.52
CA LYS A 85 -11.23 -10.39 -17.41
C LYS A 85 -11.79 -11.47 -18.34
N LYS A 86 -12.61 -12.36 -17.79
CA LYS A 86 -13.40 -13.34 -18.56
C LYS A 86 -14.87 -12.93 -18.59
N PRO A 87 -15.68 -13.38 -19.57
CA PRO A 87 -17.13 -13.13 -19.56
C PRO A 87 -17.74 -13.53 -18.21
N GLY A 88 -18.47 -12.60 -17.58
CA GLY A 88 -19.08 -12.81 -16.26
C GLY A 88 -18.13 -12.75 -15.05
N GLN A 89 -16.81 -12.54 -15.24
CA GLN A 89 -15.83 -12.51 -14.15
C GLN A 89 -14.98 -11.23 -14.18
N ARG A 90 -14.65 -10.69 -13.01
CA ARG A 90 -13.74 -9.54 -12.91
C ARG A 90 -12.29 -10.00 -13.02
N ALA A 91 -11.44 -9.16 -13.60
CA ALA A 91 -10.01 -9.41 -13.61
C ALA A 91 -9.47 -9.54 -12.18
N LEU A 92 -8.59 -10.52 -11.97
CA LEU A 92 -7.88 -10.66 -10.69
C LEU A 92 -6.64 -9.79 -10.76
N THR A 93 -6.54 -8.83 -9.83
CA THR A 93 -5.38 -7.94 -9.74
C THR A 93 -4.65 -8.16 -8.42
N TYR A 94 -3.34 -7.91 -8.47
CA TYR A 94 -2.46 -7.81 -7.33
C TYR A 94 -1.98 -6.36 -7.21
N SER A 95 -2.03 -5.82 -6.00
CA SER A 95 -1.55 -4.47 -5.69
C SER A 95 -0.39 -4.62 -4.74
N ALA A 96 0.80 -4.24 -5.20
CA ALA A 96 1.98 -4.13 -4.36
C ALA A 96 2.02 -2.76 -3.69
N ASP A 97 2.83 -2.60 -2.65
CA ASP A 97 2.98 -1.32 -1.97
C ASP A 97 3.84 -0.35 -2.81
N PHE A 98 4.93 -0.85 -3.40
CA PHE A 98 5.83 -0.06 -4.24
C PHE A 98 6.36 -0.85 -5.45
N ASP A 99 6.66 -0.16 -6.54
CA ASP A 99 7.61 -0.64 -7.54
C ASP A 99 8.60 0.47 -7.91
N TYR A 100 9.79 0.08 -8.35
CA TYR A 100 10.80 0.99 -8.85
C TYR A 100 11.78 0.26 -9.76
N MET A 101 12.56 1.02 -10.50
CA MET A 101 13.64 0.51 -11.33
C MET A 101 14.98 0.73 -10.63
N GLU A 102 15.75 -0.35 -10.49
CA GLU A 102 17.10 -0.34 -9.94
C GLU A 102 18.00 -1.18 -10.85
N GLN A 103 19.14 -0.62 -11.27
CA GLN A 103 20.10 -1.29 -12.14
C GLN A 103 19.48 -1.94 -13.41
N GLY A 104 18.46 -1.29 -13.99
CA GLY A 104 17.78 -1.77 -15.20
C GLY A 104 16.76 -2.89 -14.96
N ARG A 105 16.50 -3.27 -13.72
CA ARG A 105 15.46 -4.25 -13.36
C ARG A 105 14.35 -3.57 -12.56
N ILE A 106 13.12 -4.07 -12.72
CA ILE A 106 11.99 -3.61 -11.93
C ILE A 106 11.93 -4.45 -10.66
N ILE A 107 11.96 -3.75 -9.52
CA ILE A 107 11.79 -4.31 -8.19
C ILE A 107 10.40 -3.95 -7.70
N VAL A 108 9.64 -4.96 -7.30
CA VAL A 108 8.31 -4.85 -6.71
C VAL A 108 8.42 -5.19 -5.24
N VAL A 109 8.10 -4.23 -4.38
CA VAL A 109 8.23 -4.35 -2.93
C VAL A 109 6.86 -4.37 -2.27
N ASP A 110 6.71 -5.29 -1.32
CA ASP A 110 5.49 -5.49 -0.56
C ASP A 110 5.81 -5.53 0.94
N VAL A 111 5.38 -4.51 1.68
CA VAL A 111 5.71 -4.26 3.08
C VAL A 111 4.61 -4.82 3.97
N LYS A 112 4.87 -5.92 4.68
CA LYS A 112 3.83 -6.63 5.45
C LYS A 112 4.33 -7.20 6.76
N CYS A 113 3.43 -7.32 7.73
CA CYS A 113 3.71 -8.09 8.93
C CYS A 113 3.69 -9.60 8.66
N GLU A 114 4.39 -10.36 9.49
CA GLU A 114 4.49 -11.82 9.34
C GLU A 114 3.13 -12.53 9.34
N ALA A 115 2.17 -12.03 10.12
CA ALA A 115 0.80 -12.54 10.14
C ALA A 115 0.08 -12.39 8.79
N THR A 116 0.39 -11.37 8.00
CA THR A 116 -0.21 -11.22 6.66
C THR A 116 0.52 -12.08 5.62
N ARG A 117 1.84 -12.26 5.72
CA ARG A 117 2.61 -13.17 4.86
C ARG A 117 2.10 -14.62 4.94
N ARG A 118 1.68 -15.07 6.13
CA ARG A 118 1.16 -16.43 6.34
C ARG A 118 -0.24 -16.69 5.77
N LYS A 119 -0.97 -15.66 5.33
CA LYS A 119 -2.34 -15.84 4.82
C LYS A 119 -2.32 -16.57 3.46
N GLN A 120 -3.13 -17.61 3.33
CA GLN A 120 -3.16 -18.43 2.11
C GLN A 120 -3.46 -17.62 0.84
N HIS A 121 -4.53 -16.82 0.87
CA HIS A 121 -4.93 -15.97 -0.26
C HIS A 121 -3.86 -14.96 -0.70
N TYR A 122 -2.97 -14.56 0.21
CA TYR A 122 -1.84 -13.70 -0.12
C TYR A 122 -0.79 -14.50 -0.89
N ARG A 123 -0.38 -15.66 -0.34
CA ARG A 123 0.60 -16.56 -0.95
C ARG A 123 0.17 -17.03 -2.33
N ASP A 124 -1.12 -17.32 -2.53
CA ASP A 124 -1.67 -17.72 -3.82
C ASP A 124 -1.55 -16.59 -4.86
N LYS A 125 -1.86 -15.35 -4.47
CA LYS A 125 -1.70 -14.17 -5.35
C LYS A 125 -0.23 -13.90 -5.67
N VAL A 126 0.67 -14.02 -4.70
CA VAL A 126 2.11 -13.86 -4.93
C VAL A 126 2.63 -14.96 -5.87
N LYS A 127 2.16 -16.20 -5.72
CA LYS A 127 2.51 -17.31 -6.63
C LYS A 127 2.09 -16.99 -8.06
N LEU A 128 0.84 -16.58 -8.28
CA LEU A 128 0.33 -16.16 -9.59
C LEU A 128 1.08 -14.95 -10.16
N PHE A 129 1.47 -14.01 -9.29
CA PHE A 129 2.26 -12.85 -9.69
C PHE A 129 3.63 -13.27 -10.24
N LYS A 130 4.36 -14.10 -9.49
CA LYS A 130 5.69 -14.59 -9.91
C LYS A 130 5.64 -15.42 -11.18
N ASP A 131 4.57 -16.21 -11.36
CA ASP A 131 4.37 -17.03 -12.55
C ASP A 131 4.11 -16.17 -13.79
N LYS A 132 3.26 -15.12 -13.68
CA LYS A 132 2.93 -14.24 -14.80
C LYS A 132 4.01 -13.20 -15.10
N TYR A 133 4.78 -12.79 -14.09
CA TYR A 133 5.79 -11.74 -14.20
C TYR A 133 7.17 -12.24 -13.74
N PRO A 134 7.77 -13.23 -14.42
CA PRO A 134 9.04 -13.84 -14.01
C PRO A 134 10.23 -12.86 -14.07
N ASP A 135 10.15 -11.83 -14.91
CA ASP A 135 11.21 -10.83 -15.08
C ASP A 135 11.24 -9.76 -13.97
N LEU A 136 10.19 -9.71 -13.13
CA LEU A 136 10.11 -8.75 -12.03
C LEU A 136 10.73 -9.34 -10.76
N ILE A 137 11.58 -8.56 -10.10
CA ILE A 137 12.15 -8.95 -8.81
C ILE A 137 11.13 -8.64 -7.71
N PHE A 138 10.55 -9.67 -7.12
CA PHE A 138 9.59 -9.54 -6.03
C PHE A 138 10.27 -9.64 -4.66
N VAL A 139 10.15 -8.59 -3.85
CA VAL A 139 10.72 -8.49 -2.49
C VAL A 139 9.60 -8.32 -1.47
N GLU A 140 9.58 -9.19 -0.47
CA GLU A 140 8.71 -9.05 0.69
C GLU A 140 9.52 -8.43 1.84
N GLU A 141 9.13 -7.25 2.29
CA GLU A 141 9.76 -6.60 3.44
C GLU A 141 8.90 -6.84 4.68
N ILE A 142 9.44 -7.62 5.61
CA ILE A 142 8.74 -8.06 6.81
C ILE A 142 9.09 -7.14 7.98
N TYR A 143 8.07 -6.74 8.75
CA TYR A 143 8.21 -6.02 10.01
C TYR A 143 7.38 -6.65 11.13
#